data_AF-V4TPL3-F1
#
_entry.id   AF-V4TPL3-F1
#
_cell.length_a   1.000
_cell.length_b   1.000
_cell.length_c   1.000
_cell.angle_alpha   90.00
_cell.angle_beta   90.00
_cell.angle_gamma   90.00
#
_symmetry.space_group_name_H-M   'P 1'
#
loop_
_entity.id
_entity.type
_entity.pdbx_description
1 polymer ?
#
loop_
_entity_poly.entity_id
_entity_poly.type
_entity_poly.pdbx_seq_one_letter_code
_entity_poly.pdbx_strand_id
1 'polypeptide(L)'
;MPLACVRIGTIINNTDVNPAQGGKLVRAAGTYCLVRLRCGNEKVIDPRCRATIGTVSNPSHGAKKLSKAGQRSWLGRRAVVRGVAMIPVDHPHVERSKSSGNNGRCSLTPWGKPCKSGN
;
A
#
# COMPACT_ATOMS: atom_id res chain seq x y z
N MET A 1 12.33 17.12 12.80
CA MET A 1 13.22 17.00 13.98
C MET A 1 13.76 15.57 14.07
N PRO A 2 14.93 15.31 14.69
CA PRO A 2 15.45 13.94 14.86
C PRO A 2 14.58 13.14 15.84
N LEU A 3 14.45 11.83 15.60
CA LEU A 3 13.65 10.92 16.44
C LEU A 3 14.16 10.83 17.88
N ALA A 4 15.46 11.02 18.10
CA ALA A 4 16.06 11.06 19.43
C ALA A 4 15.44 12.14 20.35
N CYS A 5 14.92 13.22 19.78
CA CYS A 5 14.31 14.33 20.54
C CYS A 5 12.79 14.16 20.71
N VAL A 6 12.21 13.09 20.18
CA VAL A 6 10.76 12.85 20.16
C VAL A 6 10.37 11.95 21.32
N ARG A 7 9.37 12.34 22.10
CA ARG A 7 8.88 11.55 23.24
C ARG A 7 8.17 10.28 22.75
N ILE A 8 8.42 9.14 23.40
CA ILE A 8 7.68 7.90 23.13
C ILE A 8 6.18 8.16 23.30
N GLY A 9 5.36 7.68 22.36
CA GLY A 9 3.91 7.87 22.32
C GLY A 9 3.45 9.03 21.45
N THR A 10 4.35 9.83 20.87
CA THR A 10 3.95 10.89 19.94
C THR A 10 3.58 10.34 18.56
N ILE A 11 2.59 10.99 17.95
CA ILE A 11 2.19 10.75 16.57
C ILE A 11 3.14 11.51 15.63
N ILE A 12 3.69 10.81 14.64
CA ILE A 12 4.63 11.35 13.65
C ILE A 12 4.25 10.95 12.23
N ASN A 13 4.75 11.70 11.26
CA ASN A 13 4.67 11.40 9.83
C ASN A 13 5.99 11.77 9.12
N ASN A 14 6.06 11.47 7.82
CA ASN A 14 7.18 11.83 6.95
C ASN A 14 8.56 11.45 7.52
N THR A 15 8.74 10.16 7.82
CA THR A 15 9.94 9.65 8.52
C THR A 15 11.01 9.19 7.53
N ASP A 16 12.27 9.48 7.83
CA ASP A 16 13.42 8.97 7.08
C ASP A 16 13.60 7.46 7.30
N VAL A 17 14.07 6.73 6.29
CA VAL A 17 14.48 5.32 6.46
C VAL A 17 15.90 5.24 7.02
N ASN A 18 16.81 6.02 6.44
CA ASN A 18 18.20 6.17 6.85
C ASN A 18 18.47 7.66 7.15
N PRO A 19 19.43 7.97 8.05
CA PRO A 19 19.76 9.35 8.38
C PRO A 19 20.09 10.17 7.13
N ALA A 20 19.58 11.40 7.07
CA ALA A 20 19.81 12.36 5.98
C ALA A 20 19.29 11.94 4.57
N GLN A 21 18.53 10.84 4.45
CA GLN A 21 17.97 10.40 3.17
C GLN A 21 16.67 11.13 2.78
N GLY A 22 16.11 11.92 3.70
CA GLY A 22 14.82 12.57 3.56
C GLY A 22 13.64 11.63 3.83
N GLY A 23 12.48 12.23 4.13
CA GLY A 23 11.30 11.51 4.58
C GLY A 23 10.71 10.66 3.46
N LYS A 24 10.61 9.35 3.72
CA LYS A 24 10.13 8.35 2.74
C LYS A 24 8.92 7.58 3.22
N LEU A 25 8.80 7.39 4.54
CA LEU A 25 7.72 6.64 5.16
C LEU A 25 6.58 7.58 5.54
N VAL A 26 5.34 7.04 5.54
CA VAL A 26 4.15 7.72 6.12
C VAL A 26 3.89 9.10 5.50
N ARG A 27 3.72 9.12 4.17
CA ARG A 27 3.50 10.36 3.39
C ARG A 27 2.10 10.47 2.81
N ALA A 28 1.32 9.39 2.87
CA ALA A 28 -0.01 9.38 2.29
C ALA A 28 -0.99 10.19 3.16
N ALA A 29 -2.02 10.74 2.53
CA ALA A 29 -3.03 11.57 3.19
C ALA A 29 -3.66 10.84 4.39
N GLY A 30 -3.76 11.53 5.53
CA GLY A 30 -4.31 10.98 6.77
C GLY A 30 -3.46 9.89 7.45
N THR A 31 -2.32 9.49 6.90
CA THR A 31 -1.47 8.46 7.53
C THR A 31 -0.61 9.04 8.64
N TYR A 32 -0.31 8.19 9.63
CA TYR A 32 0.55 8.51 10.76
C TYR A 32 1.24 7.24 11.27
N CYS A 33 2.34 7.44 12.00
CA CYS A 33 3.03 6.40 12.77
C CYS A 33 3.16 6.83 14.23
N LEU A 34 3.27 5.83 15.10
CA LEU A 34 3.45 6.03 16.53
C LEU A 34 4.86 5.64 16.93
N VAL A 35 5.54 6.49 17.69
CA VAL A 35 6.83 6.14 18.30
C VAL A 35 6.56 5.24 19.50
N ARG A 36 6.95 3.96 19.41
CA ARG A 36 6.77 2.96 20.48
C ARG A 36 8.09 2.28 20.82
N LEU A 37 8.10 1.57 21.95
CA LEU A 37 9.18 0.67 22.33
C LEU A 37 9.12 -0.59 21.49
N ARG A 38 10.28 -1.09 21.06
CA ARG A 38 10.40 -2.26 20.18
C ARG A 38 9.50 -3.41 20.64
N CYS A 39 8.45 -3.68 19.87
CA CYS A 39 7.72 -4.95 19.92
C CYS A 39 7.88 -5.72 18.60
N GLY A 40 7.57 -7.03 18.61
CA GLY A 40 7.98 -7.97 17.56
C GLY A 40 7.57 -7.64 16.11
N ASN A 41 6.58 -6.76 15.90
CA ASN A 41 6.07 -6.38 14.58
C ASN A 41 6.38 -4.92 14.19
N GLU A 42 7.27 -4.24 14.91
CA GLU A 42 7.63 -2.85 14.63
C GLU A 42 8.89 -2.73 13.77
N LYS A 43 8.90 -1.69 12.92
CA LYS A 43 10.09 -1.33 12.15
C LYS A 43 11.03 -0.49 13.01
N VAL A 44 12.25 -0.98 13.20
CA VAL A 44 13.33 -0.25 13.86
C VAL A 44 13.92 0.79 12.91
N ILE A 45 14.10 2.01 13.40
CA ILE A 45 14.68 3.14 12.65
C ILE A 45 15.80 3.77 13.51
N ASP A 46 16.85 4.26 12.86
CA ASP A 46 17.95 4.97 13.53
C ASP A 46 17.43 6.24 14.25
N PRO A 47 17.82 6.50 15.51
CA PRO A 47 17.40 7.70 16.25
C PRO A 47 17.82 9.02 15.61
N ARG A 48 18.82 9.03 14.72
CA ARG A 48 19.28 10.20 13.95
C ARG A 48 18.36 10.53 12.78
N CYS A 49 17.48 9.61 12.36
CA CYS A 49 16.47 9.88 11.33
C CYS A 49 15.54 11.00 11.77
N ARG A 50 15.03 11.76 10.79
CA ARG A 50 14.11 12.86 11.05
C ARG A 50 12.67 12.41 10.79
N ALA A 51 11.75 13.05 11.51
CA ALA A 51 10.32 12.98 11.29
C ALA A 51 9.66 14.32 11.59
N THR A 52 8.41 14.45 11.16
CA THR A 52 7.53 15.58 11.48
C THR A 52 6.46 15.12 12.46
N ILE A 53 6.10 15.97 13.43
CA ILE A 53 5.05 15.66 14.41
C ILE A 53 3.67 15.83 13.76
N GLY A 54 2.75 14.93 14.09
CA GLY A 54 1.35 14.99 13.69
C GLY A 54 0.98 14.04 12.55
N THR A 55 -0.24 14.19 12.06
CA THR A 55 -0.81 13.40 10.96
C THR A 55 -0.64 14.14 9.62
N VAL A 56 -0.56 13.40 8.51
CA VAL A 56 -0.59 14.05 7.19
C VAL A 56 -1.99 14.63 6.94
N SER A 57 -2.06 15.81 6.35
CA SER A 57 -3.33 16.49 6.05
C SER A 57 -4.24 15.67 5.12
N ASN A 58 -5.50 16.09 5.03
CA ASN A 58 -6.54 15.50 4.18
C ASN A 58 -6.93 14.03 4.52
N PRO A 59 -7.40 13.75 5.75
CA PRO A 59 -7.80 12.39 6.15
C PRO A 59 -9.01 11.84 5.37
N SER A 60 -9.87 12.70 4.82
CA SER A 60 -11.07 12.28 4.09
C SER A 60 -10.78 11.75 2.68
N HIS A 61 -9.56 11.92 2.16
CA HIS A 61 -9.18 11.48 0.82
C HIS A 61 -9.44 9.99 0.58
N GLY A 62 -9.23 9.14 1.59
CA GLY A 62 -9.48 7.69 1.50
C GLY A 62 -10.96 7.31 1.45
N ALA A 63 -11.84 8.13 2.02
CA ALA A 63 -13.29 7.88 2.05
C ALA A 63 -14.00 8.35 0.76
N LYS A 64 -13.33 9.17 -0.07
CA LYS A 64 -13.90 9.73 -1.29
C LYS A 64 -14.10 8.64 -2.36
N LYS A 65 -15.36 8.30 -2.64
CA LYS A 65 -15.72 7.41 -3.76
C LYS A 65 -15.73 8.17 -5.09
N LEU A 66 -15.21 7.55 -6.14
CA LEU A 66 -15.34 8.05 -7.50
C LEU A 66 -16.75 7.76 -8.01
N SER A 67 -17.42 8.76 -8.57
CA SER A 67 -18.82 8.65 -9.02
C SER A 67 -18.97 8.18 -10.46
N LYS A 68 -17.94 8.37 -11.30
CA LYS A 68 -17.96 7.98 -12.72
C LYS A 68 -16.63 7.40 -13.17
N ALA A 69 -16.66 6.53 -14.18
CA ALA A 69 -15.47 5.92 -14.77
C ALA A 69 -14.44 6.96 -15.25
N GLY A 70 -14.89 8.07 -15.85
CA GLY A 70 -14.00 9.12 -16.36
C GLY A 70 -13.13 9.79 -15.30
N GLN A 71 -13.56 9.84 -14.04
CA GLN A 71 -12.72 10.38 -12.95
C GLN A 71 -11.46 9.53 -12.73
N ARG A 72 -11.53 8.23 -12.98
CA ARG A 72 -10.37 7.33 -12.89
C ARG A 72 -9.35 7.65 -13.99
N SER A 73 -9.82 8.00 -15.18
CA SER A 73 -8.96 8.43 -16.29
C SER A 73 -8.29 9.77 -16.01
N TRP A 74 -8.98 10.72 -15.36
CA TRP A 74 -8.37 11.99 -14.93
C TRP A 74 -7.21 11.81 -13.94
N LEU A 75 -7.24 10.73 -13.15
CA LEU A 75 -6.14 10.33 -12.25
C LEU A 75 -5.02 9.55 -12.97
N GLY A 76 -5.02 9.49 -14.31
CA GLY A 76 -4.02 8.78 -15.10
C GLY A 76 -4.12 7.25 -15.07
N ARG A 77 -5.21 6.69 -14.52
CA ARG A 77 -5.40 5.24 -14.41
C ARG A 77 -6.21 4.70 -15.59
N ARG A 78 -5.65 3.75 -16.34
CA ARG A 78 -6.33 3.05 -17.44
C ARG A 78 -7.26 1.95 -16.92
N ALA A 79 -8.19 1.51 -17.77
CA ALA A 79 -9.00 0.33 -17.52
C ALA A 79 -8.10 -0.92 -17.47
N VAL A 80 -8.40 -1.85 -16.55
CA VAL A 80 -7.66 -3.10 -16.37
C VAL A 80 -8.62 -4.25 -16.64
N VAL A 81 -8.23 -5.18 -17.52
CA VAL A 81 -9.00 -6.37 -17.86
C VAL A 81 -8.74 -7.46 -16.81
N ARG A 82 -9.78 -8.21 -16.44
CA ARG A 82 -9.64 -9.34 -15.50
C ARG A 82 -8.94 -10.50 -16.20
N GLY A 83 -8.04 -11.20 -15.51
CA GLY A 83 -7.32 -12.35 -16.07
C GLY A 83 -8.21 -13.48 -16.59
N VAL A 84 -9.40 -13.63 -15.99
CA VAL A 84 -10.46 -14.56 -16.44
C VAL A 84 -10.95 -14.28 -17.87
N ALA A 85 -10.95 -13.03 -18.30
CA ALA A 85 -11.43 -12.64 -19.63
C ALA A 85 -10.34 -12.78 -20.71
N MET A 86 -9.12 -13.19 -20.34
CA MET A 86 -7.98 -13.31 -21.24
C MET A 86 -7.86 -14.74 -21.78
N ILE A 87 -7.21 -14.89 -22.92
CA ILE A 87 -6.91 -16.20 -23.50
C ILE A 87 -5.79 -16.92 -22.70
N PRO A 88 -5.71 -18.26 -22.74
CA PRO A 88 -4.78 -19.03 -21.90
C PRO A 88 -3.28 -18.68 -22.07
N VAL A 89 -2.89 -18.12 -23.22
CA VAL A 89 -1.52 -17.66 -23.46
C VAL A 89 -1.18 -16.38 -22.69
N ASP A 90 -2.16 -15.51 -22.45
CA ASP A 90 -1.95 -14.18 -21.85
C ASP A 90 -2.09 -14.20 -20.33
N HIS A 91 -2.88 -15.13 -19.79
CA HIS A 91 -3.08 -15.24 -18.35
C HIS A 91 -3.23 -16.71 -17.89
N PRO A 92 -2.60 -17.11 -16.78
CA PRO A 92 -2.76 -18.46 -16.21
C PRO A 92 -4.14 -18.72 -15.60
N HIS A 93 -5.08 -17.79 -15.72
CA HIS A 93 -6.49 -18.02 -15.38
C HIS A 93 -7.13 -18.66 -16.60
N VAL A 94 -7.07 -19.99 -16.63
CA VAL A 94 -7.61 -20.77 -17.73
C VAL A 94 -9.07 -21.06 -17.43
N GLU A 95 -10.00 -20.29 -18.03
CA GLU A 95 -11.42 -20.66 -18.02
C GLU A 95 -11.79 -21.43 -19.29
N ARG A 96 -12.47 -22.57 -19.10
CA ARG A 96 -13.21 -23.32 -20.14
C ARG A 96 -14.65 -22.78 -20.31
N SER A 97 -15.12 -21.91 -19.41
CA SER A 97 -16.47 -21.30 -19.44
C SER A 97 -16.60 -20.08 -18.50
N LYS A 98 -17.43 -19.11 -18.93
CA LYS A 98 -17.59 -17.69 -18.50
C LYS A 98 -17.74 -17.33 -17.01
N SER A 99 -17.71 -18.29 -16.09
CA SER A 99 -17.99 -18.06 -14.66
C SER A 99 -17.28 -19.05 -13.73
N SER A 100 -16.37 -19.87 -14.26
CA SER A 100 -15.77 -20.96 -13.49
C SER A 100 -14.64 -20.40 -12.62
N GLY A 101 -14.91 -20.25 -11.32
CA GLY A 101 -13.86 -20.07 -10.33
C GLY A 101 -12.73 -21.08 -10.55
N ASN A 102 -11.53 -20.79 -10.03
CA ASN A 102 -10.24 -21.31 -10.47
C ASN A 102 -9.97 -22.84 -10.38
N ASN A 103 -10.95 -23.72 -10.63
CA ASN A 103 -10.89 -25.18 -10.58
C ASN A 103 -10.12 -25.71 -9.37
N GLY A 104 -10.41 -25.16 -8.18
CA GLY A 104 -9.77 -25.55 -6.92
C GLY A 104 -8.33 -25.01 -6.72
N ARG A 105 -7.77 -24.24 -7.66
CA ARG A 105 -6.43 -23.63 -7.55
C ARG A 105 -6.50 -22.25 -6.90
N CYS A 106 -5.40 -21.80 -6.27
CA CYS A 106 -5.27 -20.42 -5.78
C CYS A 106 -5.19 -19.42 -6.93
N SER A 107 -5.78 -18.22 -6.79
CA SER A 107 -5.69 -17.17 -7.81
C SER A 107 -4.23 -16.81 -8.10
N LEU A 108 -3.86 -16.69 -9.37
CA LEU A 108 -2.47 -16.48 -9.81
C LEU A 108 -2.27 -15.10 -10.43
N THR A 109 -1.05 -14.57 -10.35
CA THR A 109 -0.61 -13.40 -11.11
C THR A 109 -0.47 -13.77 -12.60
N PRO A 110 -0.35 -12.79 -13.51
CA PRO A 110 -0.02 -13.07 -14.92
C PRO A 110 1.24 -13.93 -15.10
N TRP A 111 2.14 -13.94 -14.12
CA TRP A 111 3.38 -14.72 -14.09
C TRP A 111 3.27 -16.03 -13.30
N GLY A 112 2.06 -16.49 -12.97
CA GLY A 112 1.84 -17.79 -12.33
C GLY A 112 2.18 -17.86 -10.83
N LYS A 113 2.38 -16.72 -10.15
CA LYS A 113 2.59 -16.68 -8.68
C LYS A 113 1.25 -16.60 -7.94
N PRO A 114 1.05 -17.28 -6.81
CA PRO A 114 -0.19 -17.18 -6.04
C PRO A 114 -0.41 -15.76 -5.48
N CYS A 115 -1.61 -15.23 -5.65
CA CYS A 115 -2.05 -13.91 -5.15
C CYS A 115 -2.80 -14.00 -3.81
N LYS A 116 -3.22 -15.20 -3.42
CA LYS A 116 -4.00 -15.48 -2.20
C LYS A 116 -3.25 -16.50 -1.34
N SER A 117 -2.12 -16.09 -0.79
CA SER A 117 -1.36 -16.84 0.21
C SER A 117 -0.32 -15.87 0.80
N GLY A 118 -0.34 -15.70 2.12
CA GLY A 118 0.54 -14.80 2.86
C GLY A 118 -0.21 -13.99 3.92
N ASN A 119 0.23 -14.11 5.17
CA ASN A 119 0.04 -13.06 6.19
C ASN A 119 0.68 -11.75 5.71
#